data_AF-A0A847WB11-F1
#
_entry.id   AF-A0A847WB11-F1
#
_cell.length_a   1.000
_cell.length_b   1.000
_cell.length_c   1.000
_cell.angle_alpha   90.00
_cell.angle_beta   90.00
_cell.angle_gamma   90.00
#
_symmetry.space_group_name_H-M   'P 1'
#
loop_
_entity.id
_entity.type
_entity.pdbx_description
1 polymer ?
#
loop_
_entity_poly.entity_id
_entity_poly.type
_entity_poly.pdbx_seq_one_letter_code
_entity_poly.pdbx_strand_id
1 'polypeptide(L)' 'MSARYMLDCVDKDGEPCKVFVENNGWFETQSAPFKTIPTFITDSKKLAPYLHCNKFRGEGHMGEGGLVIKFFEIIDD' A
#
# COMPACT_ATOMS: atom_id res chain seq x y z
N MET A 1 9.43 4.18 9.97
CA MET A 1 8.07 3.58 10.03
C MET A 1 8.12 2.14 9.56
N SER A 2 7.49 1.22 10.30
CA SER A 2 7.18 -0.14 9.84
C SER A 2 5.77 -0.47 10.30
N ALA A 3 4.81 -0.43 9.37
CA ALA A 3 3.40 -0.69 9.65
C ALA A 3 2.99 -2.03 9.03
N ARG A 4 2.19 -2.81 9.76
CA ARG A 4 1.59 -4.06 9.29
C ARG A 4 0.11 -4.05 9.62
N TYR A 5 -0.73 -4.22 8.61
CA TYR A 5 -2.18 -4.21 8.78
C TYR A 5 -2.86 -5.06 7.70
N MET A 6 -4.15 -5.33 7.93
CA MET A 6 -4.99 -6.10 7.01
C MET A 6 -6.15 -5.20 6.55
N LEU A 7 -6.44 -5.24 5.26
CA LEU A 7 -7.63 -4.62 4.67
C LEU A 7 -8.65 -5.70 4.35
N ASP A 8 -9.91 -5.47 4.71
CA ASP A 8 -11.05 -6.22 4.18
C ASP A 8 -11.48 -5.57 2.86
N CYS A 9 -11.55 -6.36 1.80
CA CYS A 9 -11.76 -5.89 0.44
C CYS A 9 -12.81 -6.74 -0.28
N VAL A 10 -13.27 -6.22 -1.42
CA VAL A 10 -14.08 -6.95 -2.39
C VAL A 10 -13.38 -6.78 -3.73
N ASP A 11 -13.07 -7.88 -4.42
CA ASP A 11 -12.40 -7.79 -5.71
C ASP A 11 -13.35 -7.41 -6.84
N LYS A 12 -12.81 -7.25 -8.05
CA LYS A 12 -13.58 -6.79 -9.22
C LYS A 12 -14.71 -7.75 -9.65
N ASP A 13 -14.66 -9.01 -9.22
CA ASP A 13 -15.69 -10.01 -9.53
C ASP A 13 -16.75 -10.09 -8.40
N GLY A 14 -16.61 -9.29 -7.34
CA GLY A 14 -17.54 -9.25 -6.21
C GLY A 14 -17.15 -10.19 -5.06
N GLU A 15 -16.01 -10.85 -5.14
CA GLU A 15 -15.59 -11.83 -4.14
C GLU A 15 -14.91 -11.14 -2.94
N PRO A 16 -15.34 -11.44 -1.70
CA PRO A 16 -14.65 -10.96 -0.51
C PRO A 16 -13.21 -11.47 -0.48
N CYS A 17 -12.27 -10.59 -0.14
CA CYS A 17 -10.87 -10.95 -0.01
C CYS A 17 -10.18 -10.10 1.06
N LYS A 18 -8.97 -10.52 1.44
CA LYS A 18 -8.11 -9.82 2.39
C LYS A 18 -6.84 -9.36 1.69
N VAL A 19 -6.36 -8.18 2.05
CA VAL A 19 -5.06 -7.66 1.60
C VAL A 19 -4.22 -7.31 2.82
N PHE A 20 -3.17 -8.10 3.03
CA PHE A 20 -2.11 -7.77 3.97
C PHE A 20 -1.20 -6.70 3.36
N VAL A 21 -0.92 -5.68 4.15
CA VAL A 21 0.00 -4.61 3.79
C VAL A 21 1.12 -4.55 4.81
N GLU A 22 2.35 -4.74 4.36
CA GLU A 22 3.54 -4.30 5.09
C GLU A 22 4.05 -3.01 4.43
N ASN A 23 3.97 -1.90 5.15
CA ASN A 23 4.36 -0.59 4.62
C ASN A 23 5.56 -0.03 5.41
N ASN A 24 6.74 -0.11 4.81
CA ASN A 24 7.99 0.32 5.43
C ASN A 24 8.44 1.67 4.85
N GLY A 25 8.91 2.58 5.69
CA GLY A 25 9.46 3.87 5.24
C GLY A 25 10.50 4.40 6.22
N TRP A 26 11.48 5.13 5.70
CA TRP A 26 12.50 5.82 6.50
C TRP A 26 12.40 7.33 6.26
N PHE A 27 12.42 8.10 7.34
CA PHE A 27 12.43 9.56 7.29
C PHE A 27 13.02 10.10 8.59
N GLU A 28 13.94 11.07 8.48
CA GLU A 28 14.62 11.69 9.62
C GLU A 28 13.86 12.89 10.19
N THR A 29 13.08 13.57 9.34
CA THR A 29 12.23 14.73 9.69
C THR A 29 10.81 14.49 9.20
N GLN A 30 9.81 15.21 9.74
CA GLN A 30 8.42 15.18 9.27
C GLN A 30 8.24 15.84 7.89
N SER A 31 9.13 15.58 6.93
CA SER A 31 8.98 16.02 5.55
C SER A 31 7.79 15.29 4.95
N ALA A 32 6.71 16.02 4.69
CA ALA A 32 5.56 15.50 3.97
C ALA A 32 5.72 15.83 2.46
N PRO A 33 5.48 14.86 1.56
CA PRO A 33 5.22 13.46 1.87
C PRO A 33 6.48 12.70 2.31
N PHE A 34 6.35 11.84 3.32
CA PHE A 34 7.40 10.85 3.59
C PHE A 34 7.18 9.64 2.68
N LYS A 35 8.28 9.00 2.25
CA LYS A 35 8.23 7.90 1.29
C LYS A 35 8.18 6.55 1.97
N THR A 36 7.45 5.62 1.37
CA THR A 36 7.37 4.23 1.82
C THR A 36 7.47 3.26 0.65
N ILE A 37 7.82 2.02 0.95
CA ILE A 37 7.85 0.88 0.04
C ILE A 37 6.89 -0.17 0.60
N PRO A 38 5.68 -0.30 0.02
CA PRO A 38 4.72 -1.31 0.44
C PRO A 38 5.03 -2.68 -0.18
N THR A 39 4.70 -3.72 0.59
CA THR A 39 4.53 -5.09 0.11
C THR A 39 3.07 -5.48 0.32
N PHE A 40 2.44 -6.03 -0.72
CA PHE A 40 1.06 -6.50 -0.68
C PHE A 40 1.01 -8.02 -0.79
N ILE A 41 0.20 -8.65 0.06
CA ILE A 41 -0.15 -10.07 -0.03
C ILE A 41 -1.68 -10.18 0.04
N THR A 42 -2.28 -11.04 -0.77
CA THR A 42 -3.74 -11.19 -0.83
C THR A 42 -4.11 -12.63 -1.17
N ASP A 43 -5.28 -13.04 -0.69
CA ASP A 43 -5.92 -14.32 -1.03
C ASP A 43 -6.81 -14.25 -2.28
N SER A 44 -7.08 -13.05 -2.83
CA SER A 44 -7.78 -12.94 -4.11
C SER A 44 -6.90 -13.40 -5.27
N LYS A 45 -7.36 -14.44 -5.97
CA LYS A 45 -6.72 -14.94 -7.20
C LYS A 45 -6.72 -13.90 -8.33
N LYS A 46 -7.61 -12.90 -8.26
CA LYS A 46 -7.76 -11.85 -9.29
C LYS A 46 -6.82 -10.68 -9.03
N LEU A 47 -6.63 -10.31 -7.77
CA LEU A 47 -5.71 -9.24 -7.38
C LEU A 47 -4.26 -9.72 -7.27
N ALA A 48 -4.02 -10.99 -6.93
CA ALA A 48 -2.68 -11.54 -6.75
C ALA A 48 -1.72 -11.25 -7.93
N PRO A 49 -2.09 -11.47 -9.22
CA PRO A 49 -1.18 -11.18 -10.33
C PRO A 49 -0.77 -9.71 -10.45
N TYR A 50 -1.57 -8.78 -9.91
CA TYR A 50 -1.29 -7.35 -9.91
C TYR A 50 -0.53 -6.92 -8.65
N LEU A 51 -0.94 -7.39 -7.48
CA LEU A 51 -0.41 -6.93 -6.20
C LEU A 51 0.86 -7.67 -5.74
N HIS A 52 1.07 -8.93 -6.15
CA HIS A 52 2.26 -9.72 -5.77
C HIS A 52 3.47 -9.36 -6.63
N CYS A 53 3.81 -8.07 -6.68
CA CYS A 53 4.98 -7.57 -7.39
C CYS A 53 5.60 -6.37 -6.65
N ASN A 54 6.85 -6.08 -6.98
CA ASN A 54 7.60 -4.95 -6.41
C ASN A 54 7.47 -3.71 -7.30
N LYS A 55 6.24 -3.34 -7.69
CA LYS A 55 5.98 -2.19 -8.58
C LYS A 55 5.25 -1.03 -7.90
N PHE A 56 5.25 -0.98 -6.57
CA PHE A 56 4.53 0.07 -5.84
C PHE A 56 5.45 0.88 -4.95
N ARG A 57 5.17 2.18 -4.88
CA ARG A 57 5.75 3.12 -3.91
C ARG A 57 4.62 3.80 -3.14
N GLY A 58 4.89 4.22 -1.91
CA GLY A 58 3.92 4.94 -1.09
C GLY A 58 4.40 6.33 -0.68
N GLU A 59 3.43 7.19 -0.41
CA GLU A 59 3.63 8.52 0.15
C GLU A 59 2.70 8.73 1.34
N GLY A 60 3.25 9.13 2.48
CA GLY A 60 2.50 9.52 3.67
C GLY A 60 2.34 11.02 3.77
N HIS A 61 1.09 11.48 3.79
CA HIS A 61 0.69 12.88 3.90
C HIS A 61 -0.02 13.09 5.24
N MET A 62 0.43 14.04 6.05
CA MET A 62 -0.27 14.43 7.28
C MET A 62 -1.38 15.44 6.91
N GLY A 63 -2.62 15.15 7.25
CA GLY A 63 -3.77 16.03 7.04
C GLY A 63 -4.62 16.19 8.30
N GLU A 64 -5.68 17.00 8.20
CA GLU A 64 -6.59 17.34 9.31
C GLU A 64 -7.26 16.10 9.94
N GLY A 65 -7.47 15.03 9.15
CA GLY A 65 -8.05 13.75 9.59
C GLY A 65 -7.03 12.67 9.96
N GLY A 66 -5.74 13.00 10.06
CA GLY A 66 -4.66 12.07 10.34
C GLY A 66 -3.79 11.73 9.13
N LEU A 67 -3.17 10.55 9.17
CA LEU A 67 -2.22 10.11 8.16
C LEU A 67 -2.93 9.53 6.93
N VAL A 68 -2.67 10.09 5.76
CA VAL A 68 -3.12 9.57 4.47
C VAL A 68 -1.94 8.92 3.74
N ILE A 69 -2.04 7.62 3.46
CA ILE A 69 -1.06 6.91 2.63
C ILE A 69 -1.61 6.78 1.20
N LYS A 70 -0.86 7.28 0.23
CA LYS A 70 -1.14 7.10 -1.20
C LYS A 70 -0.17 6.09 -1.78
N PHE A 71 -0.65 5.10 -2.51
CA PHE A 71 0.18 4.13 -3.22
C PHE A 71 0.15 4.42 -4.72
N PHE A 72 1.31 4.31 -5.36
CA PHE A 72 1.51 4.59 -6.78
C PHE A 72 2.20 3.39 -7.43
N GLU A 73 1.65 2.93 -8.54
CA GLU A 73 2.33 1.98 -9.42
C GLU A 73 3.48 2.67 -10.17
N ILE A 74 4.60 1.97 -10.30
CA ILE A 74 5.76 2.39 -11.08
C ILE A 74 5.58 1.79 -12.48
N ILE A 75 5.43 2.68 -13.47
CA ILE A 75 5.35 2.32 -14.88
C ILE A 75 6.77 2.39 -15.43
N ASP A 76 7.24 1.29 -16.03
CA ASP A 76 8.53 1.26 -16.74
C ASP A 76 8.34 1.94 -18.11
N ASP A 77 9.28 2.81 -18.51
CA ASP A 77 9.30 3.48 -19.84
C ASP A 77 9.64 2.52 -20.99
#